data_AF-A0A9D7TZS1-F1
#
_entry.id   AF-A0A9D7TZS1-F1
#
_cell.length_a   1.000
_cell.length_b   1.000
_cell.length_c   1.000
_cell.angle_alpha   90.00
_cell.angle_beta   90.00
_cell.angle_gamma   90.00
#
_symmetry.space_group_name_H-M   'P 1'
#
loop_
_entity.id
_entity.type
_entity.pdbx_description
1 polymer ?
#
loop_
_entity_poly.entity_id
_entity_poly.type
_entity_poly.pdbx_seq_one_letter_code
_entity_poly.pdbx_strand_id
1 'polypeptide(L)'
;MKITSLEIKQHEFEKSFRGYNIEEVNHFLSNISQEWERMLNELKMLKMQLEISEKEASKLREVEMTLIKTLRTAEDTSSRITDTANQEANRKIQDAEQKVGAILADAENTAQTLIEEAQQKAFEIQNSAKLEFSSLEKQFSGLEMQKAELLNQLKQIAFDATQIVAQNQIAPLEKAVIETEKEEIVKAEPTELVVEPLFETSVEPETIEDLPAPDAQLEEETITEEEEEENHGLSFSSAVNDISLETSDDKTNLEIIEGIGPKIKELLNKAHIISFRDLVNTPLYRIRDILDAGGPQFASHDPGTWIEQAELANKGEWEKLEELKSYLIAGRAPQEKPKEEAEYKPSQSESGNTEEMLDKVNKVKAAIRKAMTEKGEKAEGSSKEMKSAADYIAEKKQTGSFFDNLN
;
A
#
# COMPACT_ATOMS: atom_id res chain seq x y z
N MET A 1 -53.58 -50.86 -5.81
CA MET A 1 -54.40 -51.86 -6.53
C MET A 1 -55.08 -52.76 -5.50
N LYS A 2 -56.22 -53.37 -5.85
CA LYS A 2 -57.07 -54.12 -4.92
C LYS A 2 -56.83 -55.64 -4.90
N ILE A 3 -55.90 -56.16 -5.70
CA ILE A 3 -55.58 -57.59 -5.78
C ILE A 3 -54.08 -57.82 -5.56
N THR A 4 -53.74 -58.73 -4.66
CA THR A 4 -52.35 -59.12 -4.35
C THR A 4 -51.90 -60.36 -5.14
N SER A 5 -50.58 -60.56 -5.32
CA SER A 5 -50.05 -61.79 -5.93
C SER A 5 -50.51 -63.03 -5.18
N LEU A 6 -50.56 -62.95 -3.85
CA LEU A 6 -51.05 -64.02 -2.98
C LEU A 6 -52.55 -64.32 -3.23
N GLU A 7 -53.37 -63.28 -3.38
CA GLU A 7 -54.79 -63.43 -3.72
C GLU A 7 -54.98 -64.10 -5.09
N ILE A 8 -54.14 -63.79 -6.09
CA ILE A 8 -54.19 -64.45 -7.41
C ILE A 8 -53.87 -65.95 -7.27
N LYS A 9 -52.91 -66.31 -6.42
CA LYS A 9 -52.48 -67.70 -6.19
C LYS A 9 -53.48 -68.51 -5.38
N GLN A 10 -54.22 -67.86 -4.46
CA GLN A 10 -55.20 -68.50 -3.58
C GLN A 10 -56.64 -68.41 -4.10
N HIS A 11 -56.85 -67.80 -5.26
CA HIS A 11 -58.18 -67.63 -5.82
C HIS A 11 -58.78 -68.96 -6.26
N GLU A 12 -59.92 -69.34 -5.68
CA GLU A 12 -60.70 -70.50 -6.11
C GLU A 12 -61.87 -70.08 -7.00
N PHE A 13 -62.09 -70.83 -8.08
CA PHE A 13 -63.21 -70.60 -8.99
C PHE A 13 -64.36 -71.58 -8.71
N GLU A 14 -65.60 -71.15 -8.94
CA GLU A 14 -66.78 -72.03 -8.90
C GLU A 14 -66.68 -73.14 -9.96
N LYS A 15 -67.04 -74.37 -9.59
CA LYS A 15 -66.99 -75.53 -10.48
C LYS A 15 -68.30 -75.65 -11.27
N SER A 16 -68.20 -75.77 -12.59
CA SER A 16 -69.34 -75.99 -13.50
C SER A 16 -69.14 -77.27 -14.33
N PHE A 17 -70.24 -77.88 -14.80
CA PHE A 17 -70.24 -79.15 -15.55
C PHE A 17 -69.40 -79.10 -16.86
N ARG A 18 -69.11 -77.89 -17.36
CA ARG A 18 -68.21 -77.65 -18.50
C ARG A 18 -67.37 -76.40 -18.17
N GLY A 19 -66.04 -76.50 -18.24
CA GLY A 19 -65.14 -75.41 -17.87
C GLY A 19 -63.71 -75.65 -18.35
N TYR A 20 -62.82 -74.70 -18.04
CA TYR A 20 -61.39 -74.82 -18.33
C TYR A 20 -60.73 -75.94 -17.52
N ASN A 21 -59.61 -76.47 -18.02
CA ASN A 21 -58.82 -77.45 -17.28
C ASN A 21 -58.22 -76.80 -16.02
N ILE A 22 -58.54 -77.35 -14.86
CA ILE A 22 -58.14 -76.83 -13.54
C ILE A 22 -56.61 -76.76 -13.42
N GLU A 23 -55.88 -77.74 -13.96
CA GLU A 23 -54.41 -77.78 -13.87
C GLU A 23 -53.75 -76.67 -14.70
N GLU A 24 -54.23 -76.44 -15.92
CA GLU A 24 -53.73 -75.37 -16.79
C GLU A 24 -54.04 -73.99 -16.22
N VAL A 25 -55.25 -73.80 -15.68
CA VAL A 25 -55.65 -72.55 -15.01
C VAL A 25 -54.77 -72.29 -13.79
N ASN A 26 -54.50 -73.30 -12.96
CA ASN A 26 -53.63 -73.16 -11.79
C ASN A 26 -52.19 -72.83 -12.16
N HIS A 27 -51.65 -73.45 -13.22
CA HIS A 27 -50.32 -73.11 -13.74
C HIS A 27 -50.27 -71.66 -14.27
N PHE A 28 -51.30 -71.23 -15.00
CA PHE A 28 -51.41 -69.86 -15.49
C PHE A 28 -51.52 -68.83 -14.36
N LEU A 29 -52.35 -69.09 -13.34
CA LEU A 29 -52.45 -68.25 -12.14
C LEU A 29 -51.13 -68.18 -11.37
N SER A 30 -50.38 -69.28 -11.28
CA SER A 30 -49.05 -69.30 -10.67
C SER A 30 -48.07 -68.40 -11.45
N ASN A 31 -48.06 -68.49 -12.78
CA ASN A 31 -47.19 -67.64 -13.61
C ASN A 31 -47.57 -66.16 -13.51
N ILE A 32 -48.87 -65.83 -13.57
CA ILE A 32 -49.33 -64.44 -13.38
C ILE A 32 -48.96 -63.94 -11.99
N SER A 33 -49.16 -64.74 -10.94
CA SER A 33 -48.80 -64.35 -9.57
C SER A 33 -47.31 -64.01 -9.46
N GLN A 34 -46.43 -64.79 -10.12
CA GLN A 34 -44.98 -64.54 -10.12
C GLN A 34 -44.61 -63.27 -10.90
N GLU A 35 -45.15 -63.08 -12.10
CA GLU A 35 -44.91 -61.87 -12.89
C GLU A 35 -45.49 -60.62 -12.21
N TRP A 36 -46.64 -60.76 -11.54
CA TRP A 36 -47.25 -59.69 -10.75
C TRP A 36 -46.37 -59.29 -9.58
N GLU A 37 -45.80 -60.26 -8.86
CA GLU A 37 -44.85 -60.01 -7.78
C GLU A 37 -43.56 -59.37 -8.29
N ARG A 38 -43.03 -59.85 -9.43
CA ARG A 38 -41.87 -59.25 -10.10
C ARG A 38 -42.13 -57.80 -10.46
N MET A 39 -43.24 -57.51 -11.14
CA MET A 39 -43.63 -56.16 -11.51
C MET A 39 -43.84 -55.25 -10.30
N LEU A 40 -44.41 -55.76 -9.21
CA LEU A 40 -44.62 -54.99 -7.99
C LEU A 40 -43.28 -54.64 -7.33
N ASN A 41 -42.34 -55.58 -7.30
CA ASN A 41 -40.99 -55.35 -6.81
C ASN A 41 -40.23 -54.34 -7.68
N GLU A 42 -40.30 -54.46 -9.01
CA GLU A 42 -39.72 -53.49 -9.95
C GLU A 42 -40.32 -52.10 -9.75
N LEU A 43 -41.65 -51.98 -9.64
CA LEU A 43 -42.33 -50.71 -9.36
C LEU A 43 -41.84 -50.08 -8.05
N LYS A 44 -41.66 -50.89 -7.00
CA LYS A 44 -41.14 -50.40 -5.72
C LYS A 44 -39.70 -49.91 -5.85
N MET A 45 -38.86 -50.64 -6.57
CA MET A 45 -37.47 -50.25 -6.82
C MET A 45 -37.37 -48.97 -7.65
N LEU A 46 -38.15 -48.87 -8.74
CA LEU A 46 -38.23 -47.68 -9.58
C LEU A 46 -38.71 -46.46 -8.81
N LYS A 47 -39.75 -46.60 -7.97
CA LYS A 47 -40.20 -45.51 -7.10
C LYS A 47 -39.13 -45.06 -6.11
N MET A 48 -38.41 -46.00 -5.51
CA MET A 48 -37.31 -45.67 -4.61
C MET A 48 -36.17 -44.94 -5.34
N GLN A 49 -35.81 -45.37 -6.55
CA GLN A 49 -34.81 -44.70 -7.38
C GLN A 49 -35.25 -43.30 -7.80
N LEU A 50 -36.53 -43.14 -8.18
CA LEU A 50 -37.10 -41.84 -8.52
C LEU A 50 -36.98 -40.88 -7.33
N GLU A 51 -37.39 -41.32 -6.14
CA GLU A 51 -37.31 -40.50 -4.93
C GLU A 51 -35.86 -40.09 -4.60
N ILE A 52 -34.90 -41.01 -4.76
CA ILE A 52 -33.48 -40.71 -4.55
C ILE A 52 -32.98 -39.69 -5.57
N SER A 53 -33.29 -39.88 -6.85
CA SER A 53 -32.87 -38.97 -7.92
C SER A 53 -33.51 -37.58 -7.79
N GLU A 54 -34.78 -37.50 -7.40
CA GLU A 54 -35.46 -36.24 -7.11
C GLU A 54 -34.81 -35.49 -5.94
N LYS A 55 -34.43 -36.22 -4.88
CA LYS A 55 -33.68 -35.64 -3.74
C LYS A 55 -32.30 -35.14 -4.16
N GLU A 56 -31.58 -35.90 -4.98
CA GLU A 56 -30.28 -35.47 -5.51
C GLU A 56 -30.42 -34.23 -6.40
N ALA A 57 -31.41 -34.19 -7.29
CA ALA A 57 -31.69 -33.03 -8.13
C ALA A 57 -32.05 -31.78 -7.30
N SER A 58 -32.84 -31.95 -6.23
CA SER A 58 -33.15 -30.86 -5.30
C SER A 58 -31.90 -30.33 -4.60
N LYS A 59 -31.03 -31.22 -4.14
CA LYS A 59 -29.76 -30.82 -3.50
C LYS A 59 -28.83 -30.08 -4.47
N LEU A 60 -28.74 -30.55 -5.72
CA LEU A 60 -27.94 -29.87 -6.74
C LEU A 60 -28.46 -28.46 -7.02
N ARG A 61 -29.78 -28.26 -7.08
CA ARG A 61 -30.38 -26.93 -7.22
C ARG A 61 -30.06 -26.00 -6.05
N GLU A 62 -30.06 -26.51 -4.82
CA GLU A 62 -29.69 -25.71 -3.64
C GLU A 62 -28.22 -25.27 -3.68
N VAL A 63 -27.33 -26.18 -4.10
CA VAL A 63 -25.91 -25.86 -4.30
C VAL A 63 -25.74 -24.84 -5.42
N GLU A 64 -26.44 -24.99 -6.55
CA GLU A 64 -26.43 -24.04 -7.67
C GLU A 64 -26.89 -22.64 -7.22
N MET A 65 -28.00 -22.54 -6.49
CA MET A 65 -28.49 -21.27 -5.94
C MET A 65 -27.48 -20.62 -5.00
N THR A 66 -26.80 -21.43 -4.18
CA THR A 66 -25.76 -20.94 -3.28
C THR A 66 -24.56 -20.43 -4.06
N LEU A 67 -24.11 -21.18 -5.08
CA LEU A 67 -22.99 -20.79 -5.94
C LEU A 67 -23.28 -19.47 -6.68
N ILE A 68 -24.48 -19.33 -7.24
CA ILE A 68 -24.92 -18.10 -7.92
C ILE A 68 -24.93 -16.92 -6.95
N LYS A 69 -25.43 -17.10 -5.73
CA LYS A 69 -25.41 -16.05 -4.71
C LYS A 69 -23.98 -15.65 -4.36
N THR A 70 -23.09 -16.62 -4.14
CA THR A 70 -21.68 -16.33 -3.81
C THR A 70 -20.95 -15.62 -4.96
N LEU A 71 -21.21 -16.02 -6.21
CA LEU A 71 -20.63 -15.39 -7.38
C LEU A 71 -21.09 -13.93 -7.49
N ARG A 72 -22.39 -13.69 -7.33
CA ARG A 72 -22.95 -12.34 -7.38
C ARG A 72 -22.43 -11.47 -6.24
N THR A 73 -22.33 -11.98 -5.02
CA THR A 73 -21.75 -11.22 -3.91
C THR A 73 -20.28 -10.91 -4.15
N ALA A 74 -19.52 -11.82 -4.76
CA ALA A 74 -18.14 -11.58 -5.11
C ALA A 74 -18.02 -10.50 -6.22
N GLU A 75 -18.89 -10.54 -7.22
CA GLU A 75 -18.98 -9.54 -8.29
C GLU A 75 -19.35 -8.16 -7.73
N ASP A 76 -20.41 -8.07 -6.92
CA ASP A 76 -20.85 -6.82 -6.27
C ASP A 76 -19.75 -6.26 -5.36
N THR A 77 -19.05 -7.11 -4.63
CA THR A 77 -17.94 -6.71 -3.76
C THR A 77 -16.76 -6.20 -4.59
N SER A 78 -16.41 -6.88 -5.70
CA SER A 78 -15.35 -6.44 -6.60
C SER A 78 -15.68 -5.06 -7.21
N SER A 79 -16.91 -4.86 -7.65
CA SER A 79 -17.35 -3.56 -8.19
C SER A 79 -17.25 -2.46 -7.13
N ARG A 80 -17.69 -2.73 -5.90
CA ARG A 80 -17.59 -1.77 -4.79
C ARG A 80 -16.15 -1.44 -4.46
N ILE A 81 -15.26 -2.43 -4.41
CA ILE A 81 -13.82 -2.19 -4.17
C ILE A 81 -13.24 -1.29 -5.26
N THR A 82 -13.58 -1.52 -6.53
CA THR A 82 -13.10 -0.66 -7.63
C THR A 82 -13.68 0.74 -7.54
N ASP A 83 -14.95 0.90 -7.17
CA ASP A 83 -15.58 2.22 -7.03
C ASP A 83 -14.96 3.01 -5.88
N THR A 84 -14.75 2.38 -4.71
CA THR A 84 -14.10 3.02 -3.56
C THR A 84 -12.65 3.37 -3.89
N ALA A 85 -11.89 2.47 -4.51
CA ALA A 85 -10.51 2.74 -4.90
C ALA A 85 -10.42 3.91 -5.90
N ASN A 86 -11.35 4.00 -6.86
CA ASN A 86 -11.43 5.12 -7.79
C ASN A 86 -11.79 6.43 -7.10
N GLN A 87 -12.74 6.41 -6.15
CA GLN A 87 -13.09 7.60 -5.36
C GLN A 87 -11.92 8.08 -4.51
N GLU A 88 -11.21 7.17 -3.84
CA GLU A 88 -10.02 7.50 -3.06
C GLU A 88 -8.87 8.02 -3.92
N ALA A 89 -8.64 7.40 -5.08
CA ALA A 89 -7.63 7.89 -6.03
C ALA A 89 -7.95 9.32 -6.48
N ASN A 90 -9.22 9.60 -6.82
CA ASN A 90 -9.64 10.95 -7.19
C ASN A 90 -9.49 11.96 -6.06
N ARG A 91 -9.81 11.58 -4.80
CA ARG A 91 -9.56 12.43 -3.63
C ARG A 91 -8.08 12.73 -3.45
N LYS A 92 -7.21 11.71 -3.56
CA LYS A 92 -5.76 11.90 -3.46
C LYS A 92 -5.22 12.85 -4.55
N ILE A 93 -5.74 12.74 -5.77
CA ILE A 93 -5.38 13.66 -6.87
C ILE A 93 -5.84 15.07 -6.52
N GLN A 94 -7.08 15.25 -6.07
CA GLN A 94 -7.61 16.55 -5.69
C GLN A 94 -6.81 17.19 -4.54
N ASP A 95 -6.47 16.41 -3.51
CA ASP A 95 -5.65 16.88 -2.38
C ASP A 95 -4.25 17.27 -2.83
N ALA A 96 -3.65 16.50 -3.75
CA ALA A 96 -2.36 16.82 -4.34
C ALA A 96 -2.42 18.11 -5.16
N GLU A 97 -3.46 18.30 -5.98
CA GLU A 97 -3.68 19.52 -6.74
C GLU A 97 -3.86 20.74 -5.83
N GLN A 98 -4.60 20.62 -4.73
CA GLN A 98 -4.75 21.68 -3.75
C GLN A 98 -3.43 22.03 -3.07
N LYS A 99 -2.63 21.03 -2.68
CA LYS A 99 -1.30 21.25 -2.08
C LYS A 99 -0.34 21.92 -3.06
N VAL A 100 -0.31 21.47 -4.31
CA VAL A 100 0.49 22.11 -5.36
C VAL A 100 0.05 23.55 -5.56
N GLY A 101 -1.26 23.81 -5.62
CA GLY A 101 -1.79 25.17 -5.70
C GLY A 101 -1.37 26.06 -4.53
N ALA A 102 -1.41 25.54 -3.31
CA ALA A 102 -0.97 26.28 -2.12
C ALA A 102 0.53 26.58 -2.15
N ILE A 103 1.37 25.61 -2.53
CA ILE A 103 2.82 25.80 -2.65
C ILE A 103 3.16 26.82 -3.74
N LEU A 104 2.47 26.76 -4.89
CA LEU A 104 2.67 27.73 -5.97
C LEU A 104 2.26 29.14 -5.53
N ALA A 105 1.13 29.29 -4.86
CA ALA A 105 0.69 30.60 -4.35
C ALA A 105 1.67 31.17 -3.30
N ASP A 106 2.20 30.32 -2.41
CA ASP A 106 3.22 30.74 -1.43
C ASP A 106 4.55 31.12 -2.11
N ALA A 107 4.98 30.34 -3.10
CA ALA A 107 6.17 30.65 -3.91
C ALA A 107 6.00 31.96 -4.71
N GLU A 108 4.81 32.21 -5.26
CA GLU A 108 4.49 33.47 -5.96
C GLU A 108 4.53 34.66 -5.00
N ASN A 109 3.93 34.54 -3.81
CA ASN A 109 3.94 35.59 -2.81
C ASN A 109 5.37 35.90 -2.33
N THR A 110 6.16 34.88 -2.02
CA THR A 110 7.56 35.06 -1.59
C THR A 110 8.45 35.64 -2.69
N ALA A 111 8.25 35.25 -3.95
CA ALA A 111 8.94 35.86 -5.07
C ALA A 111 8.55 37.33 -5.23
N GLN A 112 7.28 37.66 -5.08
CA GLN A 112 6.77 39.03 -5.18
C GLN A 112 7.33 39.92 -4.07
N THR A 113 7.33 39.45 -2.82
CA THR A 113 7.92 40.21 -1.70
C THR A 113 9.41 40.41 -1.87
N LEU A 114 10.14 39.38 -2.34
CA LEU A 114 11.57 39.50 -2.61
C LEU A 114 11.88 40.53 -3.71
N ILE A 115 11.07 40.57 -4.77
CA ILE A 115 11.20 41.57 -5.83
C ILE A 115 10.93 42.97 -5.29
N GLU A 116 9.87 43.14 -4.48
CA GLU A 116 9.53 44.43 -3.86
C GLU A 116 10.64 44.92 -2.92
N GLU A 117 11.18 44.05 -2.07
CA GLU A 117 12.31 44.37 -1.18
C GLU A 117 13.59 44.73 -1.97
N ALA A 118 13.89 43.98 -3.03
CA ALA A 118 15.04 44.26 -3.88
C ALA A 118 14.91 45.61 -4.60
N GLN A 119 13.71 45.94 -5.09
CA GLN A 119 13.41 47.24 -5.70
C GLN A 119 13.55 48.38 -4.69
N GLN A 120 13.06 48.19 -3.46
CA GLN A 120 13.18 49.18 -2.41
C GLN A 120 14.65 49.45 -2.05
N LYS A 121 15.45 48.39 -1.84
CA LYS A 121 16.89 48.52 -1.57
C LYS A 121 17.63 49.20 -2.71
N ALA A 122 17.31 48.85 -3.96
CA ALA A 122 17.90 49.50 -5.14
C ALA A 122 17.57 51.01 -5.18
N PHE A 123 16.32 51.38 -4.86
CA PHE A 123 15.90 52.78 -4.80
C PHE A 123 16.60 53.55 -3.67
N GLU A 124 16.77 52.92 -2.50
CA GLU A 124 17.51 53.49 -1.37
C GLU A 124 18.98 53.75 -1.73
N ILE A 125 19.65 52.76 -2.33
CA ILE A 125 21.04 52.89 -2.81
C ILE A 125 21.15 53.97 -3.89
N GLN A 126 20.20 54.03 -4.82
CA GLN A 126 20.21 55.06 -5.87
C GLN A 126 20.07 56.46 -5.28
N ASN A 127 19.19 56.63 -4.29
CA ASN A 127 18.99 57.92 -3.64
C ASN A 127 20.18 58.32 -2.77
N SER A 128 20.76 57.39 -2.00
CA SER A 128 21.95 57.67 -1.20
C SER A 128 23.13 58.06 -2.11
N ALA A 129 23.38 57.30 -3.18
CA ALA A 129 24.41 57.61 -4.17
C ALA A 129 24.19 59.00 -4.81
N LYS A 130 22.94 59.36 -5.13
CA LYS A 130 22.62 60.69 -5.68
C LYS A 130 22.89 61.82 -4.68
N LEU A 131 22.60 61.59 -3.40
CA LEU A 131 22.88 62.57 -2.34
C LEU A 131 24.39 62.73 -2.11
N GLU A 132 25.13 61.62 -2.06
CA GLU A 132 26.59 61.61 -1.96
C GLU A 132 27.23 62.33 -3.15
N PHE A 133 26.77 62.04 -4.38
CA PHE A 133 27.25 62.71 -5.58
C PHE A 133 27.02 64.23 -5.53
N SER A 134 25.84 64.69 -5.13
CA SER A 134 25.55 66.13 -5.00
C SER A 134 26.39 66.79 -3.91
N SER A 135 26.68 66.09 -2.81
CA SER A 135 27.60 66.56 -1.78
C SER A 135 29.02 66.70 -2.32
N LEU A 136 29.49 65.70 -3.06
CA LEU A 136 30.81 65.69 -3.67
C LEU A 136 30.97 66.81 -4.70
N GLU A 137 29.94 67.06 -5.51
CA GLU A 137 29.89 68.18 -6.46
C GLU A 137 30.04 69.54 -5.76
N LYS A 138 29.34 69.74 -4.62
CA LYS A 138 29.49 70.94 -3.79
C LYS A 138 30.90 71.08 -3.22
N GLN A 139 31.49 69.99 -2.73
CA GLN A 139 32.85 69.98 -2.20
C GLN A 139 33.87 70.33 -3.29
N PHE A 140 33.72 69.73 -4.48
CA PHE A 140 34.58 70.00 -5.63
C PHE A 140 34.50 71.47 -6.07
N SER A 141 33.30 72.03 -6.19
CA SER A 141 33.12 73.46 -6.49
C SER A 141 33.76 74.36 -5.43
N GLY A 142 33.67 73.99 -4.15
CA GLY A 142 34.37 74.69 -3.06
C GLY A 142 35.89 74.67 -3.21
N LEU A 143 36.47 73.52 -3.58
CA LEU A 143 37.91 73.40 -3.85
C LEU A 143 38.35 74.22 -5.06
N GLU A 144 37.54 74.29 -6.12
CA GLU A 144 37.82 75.16 -7.26
C GLU A 144 37.85 76.64 -6.87
N MET A 145 36.92 77.08 -6.02
CA MET A 145 36.94 78.45 -5.48
C MET A 145 38.18 78.71 -4.63
N GLN A 146 38.56 77.77 -3.75
CA GLN A 146 39.78 77.87 -2.94
C GLN A 146 41.04 77.91 -3.81
N LYS A 147 41.11 77.09 -4.87
CA LYS A 147 42.21 77.11 -5.85
C LYS A 147 42.30 78.47 -6.55
N ALA A 148 41.17 79.03 -6.98
CA ALA A 148 41.13 80.34 -7.63
C ALA A 148 41.61 81.45 -6.67
N GLU A 149 41.22 81.37 -5.40
CA GLU A 149 41.64 82.30 -4.35
C GLU A 149 43.15 82.21 -4.09
N LEU A 150 43.68 81.00 -3.90
CA LEU A 150 45.13 80.78 -3.74
C LEU A 150 45.93 81.29 -4.93
N LEU A 151 45.45 81.07 -6.16
CA LEU A 151 46.10 81.60 -7.37
C LEU A 151 46.11 83.13 -7.38
N ASN A 152 45.03 83.78 -6.94
CA ASN A 152 44.99 85.24 -6.82
C ASN A 152 45.91 85.75 -5.72
N GLN A 153 45.96 85.10 -4.56
CA GLN A 153 46.89 85.41 -3.48
C GLN A 153 48.34 85.29 -3.93
N LEU A 154 48.68 84.21 -4.64
CA LEU A 154 50.02 84.01 -5.18
C LEU A 154 50.40 85.09 -6.20
N LYS A 155 49.46 85.49 -7.07
CA LYS A 155 49.65 86.61 -8.00
C LYS A 155 49.88 87.93 -7.27
N GLN A 156 49.13 88.20 -6.21
CA GLN A 156 49.32 89.41 -5.40
C GLN A 156 50.68 89.41 -4.71
N ILE A 157 51.08 88.31 -4.06
CA ILE A 157 52.40 88.19 -3.43
C ILE A 157 53.52 88.38 -4.45
N ALA A 158 53.40 87.79 -5.65
CA ALA A 158 54.37 87.98 -6.72
C ALA A 158 54.44 89.44 -7.22
N PHE A 159 53.28 90.10 -7.33
CA PHE A 159 53.20 91.51 -7.68
C PHE A 159 53.83 92.40 -6.59
N ASP A 160 53.55 92.15 -5.33
CA ASP A 160 54.11 92.90 -4.20
C ASP A 160 55.63 92.69 -4.10
N ALA A 161 56.11 91.46 -4.28
CA ALA A 161 57.53 91.15 -4.30
C ALA A 161 58.27 91.88 -5.45
N THR A 162 57.67 91.93 -6.64
CA THR A 162 58.24 92.67 -7.77
C THR A 162 58.22 94.19 -7.56
N GLN A 163 57.18 94.74 -6.92
CA GLN A 163 57.14 96.14 -6.50
C GLN A 163 58.23 96.48 -5.47
N ILE A 164 58.44 95.64 -4.45
CA ILE A 164 59.50 95.83 -3.44
C ILE A 164 60.89 95.84 -4.10
N VAL A 165 61.15 94.93 -5.05
CA VAL A 165 62.41 94.91 -5.81
C VAL A 165 62.58 96.20 -6.63
N ALA A 166 61.51 96.69 -7.27
CA ALA A 166 61.53 97.94 -8.03
C ALA A 166 61.75 99.18 -7.14
N GLN A 167 61.21 99.19 -5.92
CA GLN A 167 61.27 100.33 -5.00
C GLN A 167 62.64 100.48 -4.30
N ASN A 168 63.36 99.37 -4.10
CA ASN A 168 64.65 99.34 -3.39
C ASN A 168 65.89 99.53 -4.28
N GLN A 169 65.74 99.86 -5.56
CA GLN A 169 66.86 100.06 -6.52
C GLN A 169 67.94 98.97 -6.43
N ILE A 170 67.54 97.71 -6.22
CA ILE A 170 68.48 96.60 -6.26
C ILE A 170 68.77 96.35 -7.74
N ALA A 171 70.03 96.52 -8.13
CA ALA A 171 70.50 96.30 -9.50
C ALA A 171 70.01 94.94 -10.04
N PRO A 172 69.68 94.83 -11.34
CA PRO A 172 69.35 93.53 -11.91
C PRO A 172 70.57 92.62 -11.76
N LEU A 173 70.43 91.50 -11.07
CA LEU A 173 71.43 90.43 -11.11
C LEU A 173 71.45 89.90 -12.53
N GLU A 174 72.47 90.31 -13.28
CA GLU A 174 72.72 89.91 -14.64
C GLU A 174 73.15 88.43 -14.69
N LYS A 175 72.32 87.62 -15.35
CA LYS A 175 72.58 86.28 -15.92
C LYS A 175 73.30 85.24 -15.04
N ALA A 176 72.50 84.39 -14.38
CA ALA A 176 72.74 82.94 -14.46
C ALA A 176 71.77 82.40 -15.52
N VAL A 177 72.34 81.92 -16.64
CA VAL A 177 71.63 81.14 -17.65
C VAL A 177 71.12 79.88 -16.94
N ILE A 178 69.81 79.81 -16.71
CA ILE A 178 69.13 78.52 -16.62
C ILE A 178 68.55 78.34 -18.01
N GLU A 179 69.16 77.44 -18.77
CA GLU A 179 68.59 76.89 -19.99
C GLU A 179 67.15 76.48 -19.66
N THR A 180 66.21 77.21 -20.25
CA THR A 180 64.85 76.73 -20.37
C THR A 180 64.91 75.66 -21.44
N GLU A 181 65.25 74.43 -21.02
CA GLU A 181 64.85 73.27 -21.79
C GLU A 181 63.33 73.39 -21.97
N LYS A 182 62.94 73.54 -23.23
CA LYS A 182 61.59 73.30 -23.68
C LYS A 182 61.35 71.82 -23.47
N GLU A 183 61.03 71.41 -22.24
CA GLU A 183 60.28 70.18 -22.04
C GLU A 183 58.89 70.46 -22.58
N GLU A 184 58.72 70.00 -23.82
CA GLU A 184 57.47 69.60 -24.43
C GLU A 184 56.49 69.19 -23.33
N ILE A 185 55.41 69.95 -23.19
CA ILE A 185 54.26 69.53 -22.41
C ILE A 185 53.83 68.23 -23.06
N VAL A 186 54.30 67.11 -22.49
CA VAL A 186 53.79 65.80 -22.78
C VAL A 186 52.29 65.97 -22.64
N LYS A 187 51.61 65.76 -23.77
CA LYS A 187 50.20 65.48 -23.84
C LYS A 187 49.99 64.32 -22.87
N ALA A 188 49.74 64.64 -21.60
CA ALA A 188 49.27 63.69 -20.64
C ALA A 188 47.89 63.33 -21.16
N GLU A 189 47.86 62.26 -21.96
CA GLU A 189 46.70 61.39 -22.02
C GLU A 189 46.19 61.22 -20.58
N PRO A 190 44.88 61.27 -20.37
CA PRO A 190 44.34 61.09 -19.03
C PRO A 190 44.87 59.74 -18.55
N THR A 191 45.81 59.78 -17.60
CA THR A 191 46.28 58.58 -16.93
C THR A 191 45.04 58.02 -16.29
N GLU A 192 44.52 56.96 -16.88
CA GLU A 192 43.46 56.13 -16.36
C GLU A 192 43.86 55.82 -14.92
N LEU A 193 43.18 56.45 -13.96
CA LEU A 193 43.24 56.03 -12.57
C LEU A 193 42.60 54.64 -12.56
N VAL A 194 43.43 53.63 -12.83
CA VAL A 194 43.12 52.27 -12.51
C VAL A 194 43.02 52.24 -10.99
N VAL A 195 41.79 52.40 -10.50
CA VAL A 195 41.43 51.98 -9.16
C VAL A 195 41.38 50.45 -9.25
N GLU A 196 42.55 49.81 -9.16
CA GLU A 196 42.58 48.38 -8.91
C GLU A 196 41.95 48.14 -7.52
N PRO A 197 41.01 47.20 -7.40
CA PRO A 197 40.40 46.88 -6.12
C PRO A 197 41.47 46.23 -5.23
N LEU A 198 41.85 46.90 -4.14
CA LEU A 198 42.62 46.29 -3.06
C LEU A 198 41.72 45.28 -2.33
N PHE A 199 41.66 44.05 -2.85
CA PHE A 199 41.32 42.86 -2.10
C PHE A 199 42.31 41.76 -2.48
N GLU A 200 43.25 41.48 -1.58
CA GLU A 200 43.59 40.11 -1.15
C GLU A 200 44.75 40.15 -0.15
N THR A 201 44.42 40.14 1.14
CA THR A 201 45.29 39.51 2.13
C THR A 201 44.76 38.11 2.36
N SER A 202 45.39 37.16 1.66
CA SER A 202 45.36 35.74 1.93
C SER A 202 45.84 35.47 3.35
N VAL A 203 44.98 34.86 4.18
CA VAL A 203 45.39 34.12 5.36
C VAL A 203 44.73 32.75 5.26
N GLU A 204 45.54 31.73 4.96
CA GLU A 204 45.17 30.32 5.07
C GLU A 204 45.39 29.80 6.50
N PRO A 205 44.76 28.67 6.87
CA PRO A 205 44.22 28.43 8.20
C PRO A 205 45.08 27.47 9.03
N GLU A 206 45.04 27.57 10.36
CA GLU A 206 44.99 26.41 11.27
C GLU A 206 44.33 26.80 12.62
N THR A 207 43.16 26.20 12.85
CA THR A 207 42.71 25.42 14.03
C THR A 207 43.22 25.77 15.45
N ILE A 208 42.29 26.00 16.39
CA ILE A 208 41.98 25.15 17.58
C ILE A 208 41.17 25.93 18.67
N GLU A 209 40.17 25.21 19.22
CA GLU A 209 39.48 25.31 20.52
C GLU A 209 38.49 26.45 20.85
N ASP A 210 37.21 26.06 20.79
CA ASP A 210 36.31 25.85 21.94
C ASP A 210 36.01 27.04 22.87
N LEU A 211 34.73 27.44 22.90
CA LEU A 211 33.93 27.92 24.05
C LEU A 211 32.55 28.44 23.55
N PRO A 212 31.50 28.46 24.40
CA PRO A 212 30.36 27.57 24.28
C PRO A 212 29.06 28.25 23.82
N ALA A 213 28.12 27.42 23.35
CA ALA A 213 26.71 27.79 23.15
C ALA A 213 26.01 28.06 24.49
N PRO A 214 25.09 29.04 24.57
CA PRO A 214 24.30 29.24 25.76
C PRO A 214 23.14 28.24 25.80
N ASP A 215 23.12 27.42 26.85
CA ASP A 215 21.95 26.66 27.30
C ASP A 215 20.84 27.60 27.81
N ALA A 216 19.62 27.39 27.34
CA ALA A 216 18.37 27.71 28.03
C ALA A 216 17.27 26.84 27.41
N GLN A 217 17.10 25.61 27.91
CA GLN A 217 16.10 25.22 28.90
C GLN A 217 14.75 24.81 28.29
N LEU A 218 14.48 23.51 28.46
CA LEU A 218 13.21 22.84 28.35
C LEU A 218 12.20 23.48 29.31
N GLU A 219 10.99 23.75 28.82
CA GLU A 219 9.78 23.66 29.64
C GLU A 219 8.82 22.70 28.94
N GLU A 220 8.52 21.61 29.65
CA GLU A 220 7.38 20.74 29.43
C GLU A 220 6.10 21.53 29.69
N GLU A 221 5.16 21.53 28.74
CA GLU A 221 3.75 21.64 29.09
C GLU A 221 2.97 20.50 28.44
N THR A 222 2.38 19.72 29.33
CA THR A 222 1.36 18.71 29.08
C THR A 222 0.07 19.35 28.61
N ILE A 223 -0.48 18.89 27.48
CA ILE A 223 -1.92 18.99 27.22
C ILE A 223 -2.44 17.60 26.78
N THR A 224 -3.45 17.20 27.53
CA THR A 224 -4.29 16.00 27.49
C THR A 224 -5.17 15.89 26.24
N GLU A 225 -5.41 14.64 25.85
CA GLU A 225 -6.61 14.02 25.25
C GLU A 225 -7.45 14.83 24.24
N GLU A 226 -7.55 14.31 23.01
CA GLU A 226 -8.84 13.83 22.47
C GLU A 226 -8.62 12.92 21.24
N GLU A 227 -9.44 11.86 21.17
CA GLU A 227 -9.47 10.79 20.17
C GLU A 227 -9.95 11.30 18.80
N GLU A 228 -9.47 10.69 17.71
CA GLU A 228 -10.34 10.05 16.70
C GLU A 228 -9.53 9.33 15.61
N GLU A 229 -10.14 8.24 15.14
CA GLU A 229 -9.54 7.14 14.38
C GLU A 229 -9.34 7.40 12.87
N GLU A 230 -8.67 6.40 12.26
CA GLU A 230 -8.69 6.00 10.86
C GLU A 230 -7.96 6.89 9.83
N ASN A 231 -6.82 6.38 9.32
CA ASN A 231 -6.73 5.83 7.96
C ASN A 231 -5.25 5.54 7.60
N HIS A 232 -4.80 4.28 7.78
CA HIS A 232 -3.54 3.82 7.18
C HIS A 232 -3.79 3.20 5.80
N GLY A 233 -3.97 4.09 4.82
CA GLY A 233 -3.73 3.81 3.42
C GLY A 233 -2.26 3.49 3.19
N LEU A 234 -2.01 2.28 2.73
CA LEU A 234 -0.74 1.77 2.24
C LEU A 234 -0.25 2.65 1.07
N SER A 235 0.88 3.33 1.27
CA SER A 235 1.70 3.87 0.20
C SER A 235 2.80 2.86 -0.12
N PHE A 236 2.72 2.30 -1.32
CA PHE A 236 3.77 1.52 -1.95
C PHE A 236 4.44 2.44 -2.99
N SER A 237 5.68 2.84 -2.74
CA SER A 237 6.56 3.22 -3.84
C SER A 237 8.00 2.80 -3.59
N SER A 238 8.47 2.04 -4.57
CA SER A 238 9.84 1.67 -4.86
C SER A 238 10.76 2.89 -4.99
N ALA A 239 11.93 2.86 -4.33
CA ALA A 239 13.25 2.94 -4.97
C ALA A 239 14.36 3.05 -3.91
N VAL A 240 15.22 2.03 -3.94
CA VAL A 240 16.62 1.91 -3.47
C VAL A 240 17.36 3.22 -3.16
N ASN A 241 17.84 3.37 -1.93
CA ASN A 241 19.25 3.73 -1.68
C ASN A 241 19.70 3.33 -0.26
N ASP A 242 20.98 2.97 -0.20
CA ASP A 242 21.76 2.43 0.91
C ASP A 242 21.74 3.32 2.18
N ILE A 243 21.20 2.81 3.29
CA ILE A 243 21.50 3.27 4.65
C ILE A 243 21.65 2.01 5.52
N SER A 244 22.90 1.61 5.69
CA SER A 244 23.36 0.82 6.84
C SER A 244 23.42 1.74 8.06
N LEU A 245 23.15 1.20 9.26
CA LEU A 245 23.10 1.81 10.63
C LEU A 245 21.64 1.98 11.13
N GLU A 246 21.16 1.42 12.25
CA GLU A 246 21.75 0.71 13.39
C GLU A 246 20.75 -0.34 13.92
N THR A 247 21.29 -1.42 14.49
CA THR A 247 20.57 -2.51 15.16
C THR A 247 19.84 -2.02 16.41
N SER A 248 18.51 -1.89 16.35
CA SER A 248 17.65 -2.04 17.54
C SER A 248 17.00 -3.41 17.48
N ASP A 249 17.74 -4.40 17.99
CA ASP A 249 17.57 -5.86 17.78
C ASP A 249 16.23 -6.45 18.30
N ASP A 250 15.39 -5.66 18.97
CA ASP A 250 14.19 -6.18 19.64
C ASP A 250 12.88 -5.93 18.88
N LYS A 251 12.78 -4.90 18.02
CA LYS A 251 11.53 -4.54 17.33
C LYS A 251 11.29 -5.27 15.99
N THR A 252 12.27 -6.02 15.50
CA THR A 252 12.19 -6.77 14.23
C THR A 252 12.36 -8.27 14.43
N ASN A 253 12.42 -8.75 15.68
CA ASN A 253 12.68 -10.16 15.93
C ASN A 253 11.41 -11.01 15.73
N LEU A 254 11.25 -11.57 14.51
CA LEU A 254 10.16 -12.48 14.17
C LEU A 254 10.08 -13.74 15.06
N GLU A 255 11.14 -14.09 15.79
CA GLU A 255 11.14 -15.23 16.72
C GLU A 255 10.22 -15.03 17.94
N ILE A 256 9.75 -13.79 18.17
CA ILE A 256 8.77 -13.50 19.22
C ILE A 256 7.41 -14.14 18.89
N ILE A 257 7.13 -14.45 17.63
CA ILE A 257 5.89 -15.09 17.18
C ILE A 257 5.97 -16.60 17.43
N GLU A 258 4.95 -17.13 18.10
CA GLU A 258 4.86 -18.55 18.40
C GLU A 258 4.72 -19.36 17.10
N GLY A 259 5.68 -20.27 16.88
CA GLY A 259 5.78 -21.09 15.68
C GLY A 259 6.81 -20.60 14.67
N ILE A 260 7.35 -19.39 14.81
CA ILE A 260 8.48 -18.90 14.01
C ILE A 260 9.80 -19.15 14.76
N GLY A 261 10.42 -20.29 14.47
CA GLY A 261 11.77 -20.59 14.97
C GLY A 261 12.89 -19.94 14.12
N PRO A 262 14.16 -20.06 14.53
CA PRO A 262 15.30 -19.44 13.84
C PRO A 262 15.43 -19.87 12.37
N LYS A 263 15.08 -21.12 12.06
CA LYS A 263 15.10 -21.63 10.67
C LYS A 263 13.96 -21.07 9.81
N ILE A 264 12.79 -20.82 10.40
CA ILE A 264 11.64 -20.22 9.70
C ILE A 264 11.90 -18.74 9.48
N LYS A 265 12.46 -18.04 10.46
CA LYS A 265 12.94 -16.66 10.31
C LYS A 265 13.96 -16.55 9.18
N GLU A 266 14.95 -17.45 9.11
CA GLU A 266 15.92 -17.46 8.00
C GLU A 266 15.24 -17.66 6.63
N LEU A 267 14.23 -18.53 6.56
CA LEU A 267 13.44 -18.78 5.36
C LEU A 267 12.61 -17.56 4.94
N LEU A 268 11.98 -16.87 5.90
CA LEU A 268 11.21 -15.64 5.68
C LEU A 268 12.13 -14.49 5.25
N ASN A 269 13.30 -14.35 5.88
CA ASN A 269 14.31 -13.36 5.51
C ASN A 269 14.80 -13.57 4.07
N LYS A 270 15.01 -14.82 3.63
CA LYS A 270 15.32 -15.17 2.24
C LYS A 270 14.23 -14.74 1.25
N ALA A 271 12.98 -14.68 1.71
CA ALA A 271 11.84 -14.18 0.95
C ALA A 271 11.59 -12.67 1.12
N HIS A 272 12.53 -11.94 1.72
CA HIS A 272 12.45 -10.51 2.03
C HIS A 272 11.36 -10.13 3.04
N ILE A 273 10.96 -11.05 3.92
CA ILE A 273 10.06 -10.79 5.05
C ILE A 273 10.91 -10.72 6.31
N ILE A 274 11.33 -9.50 6.69
CA ILE A 274 12.33 -9.27 7.75
C ILE A 274 11.76 -8.58 8.99
N SER A 275 10.55 -8.00 8.91
CA SER A 275 9.90 -7.28 10.01
C SER A 275 8.47 -7.76 10.26
N PHE A 276 7.91 -7.45 11.44
CA PHE A 276 6.50 -7.70 11.74
C PHE A 276 5.56 -7.06 10.71
N ARG A 277 5.91 -5.84 10.27
CA ARG A 277 5.18 -5.12 9.24
C ARG A 277 5.17 -5.85 7.90
N ASP A 278 6.30 -6.43 7.49
CA ASP A 278 6.37 -7.20 6.24
C ASP A 278 5.51 -8.47 6.33
N LEU A 279 5.52 -9.12 7.51
CA LEU A 279 4.75 -10.33 7.74
C LEU A 279 3.24 -10.06 7.72
N VAL A 280 2.77 -8.96 8.33
CA VAL A 280 1.36 -8.52 8.29
C VAL A 280 0.90 -8.17 6.87
N ASN A 281 1.76 -7.53 6.08
CA ASN A 281 1.44 -7.14 4.71
C ASN A 281 1.58 -8.27 3.69
N THR A 282 2.09 -9.43 4.08
CA THR A 282 2.22 -10.60 3.21
C THR A 282 0.94 -11.43 3.29
N PRO A 283 0.28 -11.73 2.15
CA PRO A 283 -0.93 -12.53 2.19
C PRO A 283 -0.64 -13.98 2.63
N LEU A 284 -1.57 -14.57 3.39
CA LEU A 284 -1.40 -15.89 4.03
C LEU A 284 -0.99 -17.00 3.04
N TYR A 285 -1.53 -16.99 1.82
CA TYR A 285 -1.17 -17.98 0.80
C TYR A 285 0.33 -17.90 0.43
N ARG A 286 0.91 -16.70 0.37
CA ARG A 286 2.31 -16.49 0.00
C ARG A 286 3.24 -16.96 1.11
N ILE A 287 2.88 -16.75 2.37
CA ILE A 287 3.61 -17.29 3.52
C ILE A 287 3.61 -18.82 3.45
N ARG A 288 2.47 -19.42 3.12
CA ARG A 288 2.34 -20.88 2.97
C ARG A 288 3.19 -21.41 1.81
N ASP A 289 3.17 -20.75 0.65
CA ASP A 289 4.02 -21.11 -0.50
C ASP A 289 5.52 -21.08 -0.15
N ILE A 290 5.96 -20.09 0.66
CA ILE A 290 7.35 -19.99 1.13
C ILE A 290 7.71 -21.17 2.05
N LEU A 291 6.82 -21.55 2.97
CA LEU A 291 7.02 -22.70 3.85
C LEU A 291 7.06 -24.02 3.07
N ASP A 292 6.17 -24.18 2.10
CA ASP A 292 6.11 -25.36 1.23
C ASP A 292 7.39 -25.49 0.36
N ALA A 293 7.87 -24.36 -0.17
CA ALA A 293 9.14 -24.30 -0.93
C ALA A 293 10.38 -24.60 -0.06
N GLY A 294 10.32 -24.30 1.25
CA GLY A 294 11.38 -24.63 2.21
C GLY A 294 11.49 -26.13 2.52
N GLY A 295 10.46 -26.92 2.23
CA GLY A 295 10.42 -28.37 2.37
C GLY A 295 9.48 -28.90 3.47
N PRO A 296 9.31 -30.23 3.57
CA PRO A 296 8.26 -30.85 4.39
C PRO A 296 8.32 -30.54 5.89
N GLN A 297 9.51 -30.18 6.39
CA GLN A 297 9.70 -29.80 7.79
C GLN A 297 9.03 -28.47 8.14
N PHE A 298 8.93 -27.54 7.19
CA PHE A 298 8.34 -26.21 7.40
C PHE A 298 6.84 -26.19 7.04
N ALA A 299 6.42 -26.98 6.05
CA ALA A 299 5.02 -27.13 5.61
C ALA A 299 4.06 -27.62 6.70
N SER A 300 4.58 -28.20 7.78
CA SER A 300 3.78 -28.68 8.93
C SER A 300 3.35 -27.57 9.89
N HIS A 301 3.95 -26.37 9.77
CA HIS A 301 3.59 -25.20 10.55
C HIS A 301 2.37 -24.49 9.95
N ASP A 302 1.48 -23.98 10.80
CA ASP A 302 0.31 -23.22 10.35
C ASP A 302 0.57 -21.72 10.52
N PRO A 303 0.73 -20.95 9.42
CA PRO A 303 0.96 -19.51 9.51
C PRO A 303 -0.29 -18.70 9.86
N GLY A 304 -1.45 -19.33 10.05
CA GLY A 304 -2.73 -18.65 10.25
C GLY A 304 -2.73 -17.64 11.41
N THR A 305 -2.05 -17.94 12.51
CA THR A 305 -1.97 -17.05 13.68
C THR A 305 -0.75 -16.14 13.67
N TRP A 306 0.17 -16.31 12.71
CA TRP A 306 1.39 -15.49 12.65
C TRP A 306 1.10 -14.05 12.26
N ILE A 307 0.10 -13.83 11.39
CA ILE A 307 -0.30 -12.50 10.96
C ILE A 307 -0.89 -11.71 12.14
N GLU A 308 -1.80 -12.32 12.90
CA GLU A 308 -2.44 -11.71 14.07
C GLU A 308 -1.42 -11.43 15.19
N GLN A 309 -0.52 -12.38 15.46
CA GLN A 309 0.58 -12.17 16.41
C GLN A 309 1.56 -11.07 15.95
N ALA A 310 1.88 -11.01 14.66
CA ALA A 310 2.74 -9.96 14.09
C ALA A 310 2.08 -8.58 14.17
N GLU A 311 0.76 -8.50 14.01
CA GLU A 311 0.02 -7.25 14.15
C GLU A 311 0.08 -6.71 15.57
N LEU A 312 -0.17 -7.56 16.57
CA LEU A 312 -0.06 -7.20 17.99
C LEU A 312 1.38 -6.79 18.36
N ALA A 313 2.37 -7.53 17.88
CA ALA A 313 3.78 -7.20 18.08
C ALA A 313 4.17 -5.86 17.42
N ASN A 314 3.67 -5.58 16.21
CA ASN A 314 3.91 -4.33 15.50
C ASN A 314 3.26 -3.12 16.18
N LYS A 315 2.09 -3.32 16.80
CA LYS A 315 1.39 -2.29 17.61
C LYS A 315 2.01 -2.10 19.00
N GLY A 316 2.95 -2.96 19.41
CA GLY A 316 3.55 -2.93 20.75
C GLY A 316 2.61 -3.42 21.85
N GLU A 317 1.54 -4.11 21.49
CA GLU A 317 0.52 -4.65 22.40
C GLU A 317 0.99 -5.98 23.02
N TRP A 318 2.11 -5.93 23.75
CA TRP A 318 2.79 -7.11 24.28
C TRP A 318 1.94 -7.93 25.26
N GLU A 319 1.10 -7.28 26.06
CA GLU A 319 0.21 -7.94 27.02
C GLU A 319 -0.83 -8.81 26.30
N LYS A 320 -1.46 -8.26 25.25
CA LYS A 320 -2.44 -9.00 24.43
C LYS A 320 -1.78 -10.10 23.61
N LEU A 321 -0.53 -9.89 23.16
CA LEU A 321 0.24 -10.94 22.50
C LEU A 321 0.51 -12.12 23.44
N GLU A 322 0.85 -11.85 24.70
CA GLU A 322 1.09 -12.90 25.69
C GLU A 322 -0.22 -13.61 26.09
N GLU A 323 -1.32 -12.88 26.19
CA GLU A 323 -2.66 -13.45 26.38
C GLU A 323 -3.03 -14.37 25.21
N LEU A 324 -2.80 -13.92 23.97
CA LEU A 324 -3.04 -14.71 22.77
C LEU A 324 -2.18 -15.98 22.75
N LYS A 325 -0.89 -15.89 23.07
CA LYS A 325 0.01 -17.05 23.22
C LYS A 325 -0.47 -18.03 24.29
N SER A 326 -0.98 -17.54 25.41
CA SER A 326 -1.53 -18.39 26.48
C SER A 326 -2.80 -19.14 26.06
N TYR A 327 -3.55 -18.58 25.10
CA TYR A 327 -4.77 -19.16 24.54
C TYR A 327 -4.48 -20.13 23.38
N LEU A 328 -3.33 -19.99 22.72
CA LEU A 328 -2.91 -20.85 21.62
C LEU A 328 -2.37 -22.19 22.11
N ILE A 329 -2.70 -23.26 21.40
CA ILE A 329 -2.14 -24.59 21.64
C ILE A 329 -1.16 -24.87 20.51
N ALA A 330 0.15 -24.76 20.79
CA ALA A 330 1.22 -24.98 19.82
C ALA A 330 1.08 -24.12 18.55
N GLY A 331 0.80 -22.83 18.72
CA GLY A 331 0.64 -21.86 17.64
C GLY A 331 -0.62 -22.02 16.80
N ARG A 332 -1.67 -22.69 17.29
CA ARG A 332 -2.97 -22.80 16.61
C ARG A 332 -4.10 -22.28 17.48
N ALA A 333 -5.01 -21.51 16.87
CA ALA A 333 -6.25 -21.10 17.50
C ALA A 333 -7.03 -22.36 17.94
N PRO A 334 -7.53 -22.43 19.19
CA PRO A 334 -8.45 -23.48 19.60
C PRO A 334 -9.62 -23.52 18.62
N GLN A 335 -9.96 -24.70 18.11
CA GLN A 335 -11.15 -24.89 17.30
C GLN A 335 -12.36 -24.43 18.13
N GLU A 336 -12.92 -23.26 17.82
CA GLU A 336 -14.06 -22.70 18.54
C GLU A 336 -15.24 -23.69 18.51
N LYS A 337 -15.67 -24.13 19.70
CA LYS A 337 -17.05 -24.60 19.87
C LYS A 337 -17.98 -23.40 19.61
N PRO A 338 -19.20 -23.60 19.09
CA PRO A 338 -20.12 -22.50 18.83
C PRO A 338 -20.35 -21.73 20.13
N LYS A 339 -19.93 -20.46 20.18
CA LYS A 339 -20.17 -19.57 21.31
C LYS A 339 -21.66 -19.22 21.34
N GLU A 340 -22.27 -19.42 22.50
CA GLU A 340 -23.58 -18.88 22.86
C GLU A 340 -23.57 -17.36 22.66
N GLU A 341 -24.50 -16.87 21.84
CA GLU A 341 -24.74 -15.46 21.62
C GLU A 341 -25.26 -14.82 22.91
N ALA A 342 -24.61 -13.73 23.31
CA ALA A 342 -25.04 -12.87 24.39
C ALA A 342 -26.47 -12.35 24.17
N GLU A 343 -27.23 -12.30 25.25
CA GLU A 343 -28.63 -11.90 25.34
C GLU A 343 -28.94 -10.62 24.54
N TYR A 344 -29.67 -10.77 23.44
CA TYR A 344 -30.57 -9.74 22.93
C TYR A 344 -32.01 -10.19 23.19
N LYS A 345 -32.78 -9.42 23.96
CA LYS A 345 -34.21 -9.67 24.22
C LYS A 345 -35.07 -9.03 23.13
N PRO A 346 -35.72 -9.79 22.25
CA PRO A 346 -36.95 -9.34 21.61
C PRO A 346 -38.16 -9.96 22.32
N SER A 347 -39.19 -9.13 22.46
CA SER A 347 -40.50 -9.44 23.00
C SER A 347 -41.19 -10.62 22.30
N GLN A 348 -41.91 -11.39 23.13
CA GLN A 348 -42.79 -12.52 22.84
C GLN A 348 -43.45 -12.56 21.44
N SER A 349 -43.25 -13.66 20.71
CA SER A 349 -44.32 -14.57 20.24
C SER A 349 -43.76 -15.68 19.32
N GLU A 350 -44.31 -16.90 19.48
CA GLU A 350 -44.18 -18.08 18.61
C GLU A 350 -42.87 -18.91 18.64
N SER A 351 -42.55 -19.52 19.79
CA SER A 351 -41.61 -20.64 19.88
C SER A 351 -42.33 -21.99 19.89
N GLY A 352 -42.08 -22.81 18.87
CA GLY A 352 -42.53 -24.21 18.88
C GLY A 352 -41.99 -25.05 17.71
N ASN A 353 -41.56 -24.42 16.61
CA ASN A 353 -41.22 -25.14 15.38
C ASN A 353 -39.72 -25.15 15.01
N THR A 354 -38.87 -24.42 15.72
CA THR A 354 -37.45 -24.25 15.38
C THR A 354 -36.57 -25.33 15.98
N GLU A 355 -36.86 -25.75 17.22
CA GLU A 355 -36.06 -26.73 17.96
C GLU A 355 -36.15 -28.14 17.35
N GLU A 356 -37.33 -28.53 16.85
CA GLU A 356 -37.53 -29.83 16.18
C GLU A 356 -36.83 -29.91 14.81
N MET A 357 -36.68 -28.77 14.11
CA MET A 357 -35.94 -28.72 12.84
C MET A 357 -34.43 -28.78 13.05
N LEU A 358 -33.92 -28.15 14.11
CA LEU A 358 -32.50 -28.17 14.48
C LEU A 358 -32.01 -29.59 14.83
N ASP A 359 -32.82 -30.36 15.56
CA ASP A 359 -32.47 -31.74 15.91
C ASP A 359 -32.47 -32.67 14.68
N LYS A 360 -33.41 -32.47 13.75
CA LYS A 360 -33.44 -33.18 12.45
C LYS A 360 -32.21 -32.86 11.59
N VAL A 361 -31.77 -31.59 11.56
CA VAL A 361 -30.58 -31.16 10.80
C VAL A 361 -29.30 -31.77 11.37
N ASN A 362 -29.16 -31.83 12.70
CA ASN A 362 -28.00 -32.44 13.35
C ASN A 362 -27.94 -33.95 13.12
N LYS A 363 -29.10 -34.63 13.10
CA LYS A 363 -29.20 -36.06 12.79
C LYS A 363 -28.82 -36.37 11.33
N VAL A 364 -29.18 -35.49 10.40
CA VAL A 364 -28.78 -35.59 8.98
C VAL A 364 -27.27 -35.35 8.81
N LYS A 365 -26.69 -34.35 9.51
CA LYS A 365 -25.23 -34.12 9.52
C LYS A 365 -24.45 -35.33 10.05
N ALA A 366 -24.95 -35.99 11.10
CA ALA A 366 -24.35 -37.20 11.65
C ALA A 366 -24.43 -38.38 10.66
N ALA A 367 -25.58 -38.56 9.98
CA ALA A 367 -25.75 -39.60 8.97
C ALA A 367 -24.83 -39.40 7.75
N ILE A 368 -24.62 -38.15 7.31
CA ILE A 368 -23.71 -37.83 6.21
C ILE A 368 -22.25 -38.11 6.57
N ARG A 369 -21.82 -37.80 7.81
CA ARG A 369 -20.47 -38.17 8.26
C ARG A 369 -20.26 -39.68 8.29
N LYS A 370 -21.25 -40.43 8.78
CA LYS A 370 -21.17 -41.90 8.83
C LYS A 370 -21.12 -42.54 7.43
N ALA A 371 -21.88 -42.00 6.48
CA ALA A 371 -21.86 -42.46 5.09
C ALA A 371 -20.55 -42.11 4.36
N MET A 372 -19.89 -41.00 4.72
CA MET A 372 -18.58 -40.62 4.17
C MET A 372 -17.46 -41.54 4.67
N THR A 373 -17.50 -41.98 5.93
CA THR A 373 -16.49 -42.87 6.50
C THR A 373 -16.62 -44.31 5.99
N GLU A 374 -17.86 -44.81 5.78
CA GLU A 374 -18.10 -46.17 5.27
C GLU A 374 -17.81 -46.32 3.76
N LYS A 375 -17.73 -45.20 3.01
CA LYS A 375 -17.42 -45.21 1.56
C LYS A 375 -15.91 -45.13 1.26
N GLY A 376 -15.09 -44.76 2.25
CA GLY A 376 -13.62 -44.71 2.13
C GLY A 376 -12.95 -46.09 2.14
N GLU A 377 -13.53 -47.09 2.83
CA GLU A 377 -12.92 -48.43 2.97
C GLU A 377 -13.16 -49.37 1.77
N LYS A 378 -13.99 -48.98 0.79
CA LYS A 378 -14.28 -49.81 -0.41
C LYS A 378 -13.60 -49.35 -1.70
N ALA A 379 -12.76 -48.31 -1.65
CA ALA A 379 -12.16 -47.69 -2.84
C ALA A 379 -10.67 -48.05 -3.09
N GLU A 380 -10.10 -49.03 -2.39
CA GLU A 380 -8.71 -49.48 -2.61
C GLU A 380 -8.55 -50.67 -3.59
N GLY A 381 -9.63 -51.11 -4.25
CA GLY A 381 -9.62 -52.31 -5.07
C GLY A 381 -10.18 -52.16 -6.48
N SER A 382 -9.79 -51.14 -7.26
CA SER A 382 -9.94 -51.15 -8.73
C SER A 382 -9.22 -49.97 -9.38
N SER A 383 -7.92 -50.06 -9.60
CA SER A 383 -7.19 -49.16 -10.50
C SER A 383 -7.42 -49.62 -11.95
N LYS A 384 -8.34 -48.96 -12.64
CA LYS A 384 -8.39 -48.97 -14.11
C LYS A 384 -7.92 -47.61 -14.58
N GLU A 385 -6.74 -47.57 -15.18
CA GLU A 385 -6.10 -46.38 -15.73
C GLU A 385 -7.07 -45.60 -16.64
N MET A 386 -7.43 -44.39 -16.22
CA MET A 386 -8.09 -43.42 -17.09
C MET A 386 -7.01 -42.64 -17.84
N LYS A 387 -7.06 -42.70 -19.18
CA LYS A 387 -6.19 -41.89 -20.05
C LYS A 387 -6.41 -40.41 -19.82
N SER A 388 -5.32 -39.64 -19.87
CA SER A 388 -5.30 -38.19 -19.63
C SER A 388 -6.05 -37.45 -20.74
N ALA A 389 -6.60 -36.27 -20.41
CA ALA A 389 -7.23 -35.36 -21.37
C ALA A 389 -6.32 -34.99 -22.55
N ALA A 390 -4.99 -35.12 -22.38
CA ALA A 390 -4.01 -34.95 -23.45
C ALA A 390 -4.09 -36.05 -24.53
N ASP A 391 -4.42 -37.29 -24.15
CA ASP A 391 -4.54 -38.42 -25.08
C ASP A 391 -5.78 -38.29 -25.98
N TYR A 392 -6.87 -37.72 -25.46
CA TYR A 392 -8.10 -37.45 -26.23
C TYR A 392 -7.92 -36.33 -27.27
N ILE A 393 -7.00 -35.40 -27.04
CA ILE A 393 -6.74 -34.28 -27.96
C ILE A 393 -5.83 -34.73 -29.13
N ALA A 394 -4.97 -35.73 -28.91
CA ALA A 394 -4.14 -36.29 -29.97
C ALA A 394 -4.95 -37.10 -31.00
N GLU A 395 -5.99 -37.82 -30.56
CA GLU A 395 -6.81 -38.67 -31.43
C GLU A 395 -7.75 -37.87 -32.35
N LYS A 396 -8.13 -36.65 -31.95
CA LYS A 396 -9.01 -35.77 -32.75
C LYS A 396 -8.31 -35.02 -33.89
N LYS A 397 -6.97 -34.98 -33.94
CA LYS A 397 -6.24 -34.33 -35.06
C LYS A 397 -6.20 -35.16 -36.35
N GLN A 398 -6.70 -36.39 -36.36
CA GLN A 398 -6.78 -37.23 -37.56
C GLN A 398 -8.16 -37.27 -38.24
N THR A 399 -9.16 -36.58 -37.70
CA THR A 399 -10.48 -36.47 -38.37
C THR A 399 -10.69 -35.04 -38.84
N GLY A 400 -10.93 -34.91 -40.14
CA GLY A 400 -10.90 -33.66 -40.89
C GLY A 400 -11.75 -32.54 -40.32
N SER A 401 -11.31 -31.33 -40.63
CA SER A 401 -11.91 -30.05 -40.30
C SER A 401 -13.40 -30.01 -40.62
N PHE A 402 -14.21 -29.65 -39.61
CA PHE A 402 -15.65 -29.40 -39.73
C PHE A 402 -15.99 -28.25 -40.71
N PHE A 403 -14.99 -27.43 -41.09
CA PHE A 403 -15.17 -26.27 -41.97
C PHE A 403 -14.95 -26.54 -43.47
N ASP A 404 -14.62 -27.77 -43.88
CA ASP A 404 -14.37 -28.07 -45.31
C ASP A 404 -15.63 -28.31 -46.14
N ASN A 405 -16.84 -28.22 -45.56
CA ASN A 405 -18.10 -28.58 -46.23
C ASN A 405 -19.15 -27.46 -46.30
N LEU A 406 -18.69 -26.22 -46.52
CA LEU A 406 -19.54 -25.10 -46.92
C LEU A 406 -18.97 -24.46 -48.20
N ASN A 407 -19.37 -25.02 -49.34
CA ASN A 407 -19.43 -24.34 -50.64
C ASN A 407 -20.64 -24.86 -51.42
#